data_AF-A0AAC9BMF1-F1
#
_entry.id   AF-A0AAC9BMF1-F1
#
_cell.length_a   1.000
_cell.length_b   1.000
_cell.length_c   1.000
_cell.angle_alpha   90.00
_cell.angle_beta   90.00
_cell.angle_gamma   90.00
#
_symmetry.space_group_name_H-M   'P 1'
#
loop_
_entity.id
_entity.type
_entity.pdbx_description
1 polymer ?
#
loop_
_entity_poly.entity_id
_entity_poly.type
_entity_poly.pdbx_seq_one_letter_code
_entity_poly.pdbx_strand_id
1 'polypeptide(L)'
;MRIILQRNFNELMEAAKSGKQIELERRLHFRYQSSQVAERCARLANGLLRYSGGNGIYNTNPLVRRFLDLHAARGHYANNVDRFGQNFGGVMMGRTNTDFFI
;
A
#
# COMPACT_ATOMS: atom_id res chain seq x y z
N MET A 1 2.94 0.30 9.54
CA MET A 1 2.39 1.68 9.36
C MET A 1 1.17 1.90 10.27
N ARG A 2 1.26 1.54 11.56
CA ARG A 2 0.09 1.50 12.47
C ARG A 2 -0.52 2.88 12.72
N ILE A 3 0.32 3.90 12.97
CA ILE A 3 -0.14 5.26 13.27
C ILE A 3 -0.89 5.87 12.08
N ILE A 4 -0.37 5.70 10.85
CA ILE A 4 -1.01 6.19 9.63
C ILE A 4 -2.36 5.51 9.41
N LEU A 5 -2.43 4.18 9.59
CA LEU A 5 -3.66 3.41 9.47
C LEU A 5 -4.72 3.93 10.45
N GLN A 6 -4.38 4.02 11.74
CA GLN A 6 -5.29 4.47 12.78
C GLN A 6 -5.78 5.90 12.52
N ARG A 7 -4.87 6.82 12.15
CA ARG A 7 -5.23 8.19 11.79
C ARG A 7 -6.23 8.22 10.63
N ASN A 8 -5.95 7.51 9.54
CA ASN A 8 -6.81 7.51 8.36
C ASN A 8 -8.19 6.91 8.67
N PHE A 9 -8.23 5.79 9.41
CA PHE A 9 -9.49 5.18 9.81
C PHE A 9 -10.28 6.07 10.77
N ASN A 10 -9.65 6.77 11.70
CA ASN A 10 -10.35 7.72 12.55
C ASN A 10 -11.04 8.80 11.71
N GLU A 11 -10.34 9.37 10.73
CA GLU A 11 -10.93 10.38 9.83
C GLU A 11 -12.06 9.82 8.97
N LEU A 12 -11.90 8.62 8.41
CA LEU A 12 -12.94 7.90 7.67
C LEU A 12 -14.18 7.65 8.53
N MET A 13 -13.99 7.23 9.79
CA MET A 13 -15.08 6.93 10.70
C MET A 13 -15.81 8.20 11.16
N GLU A 14 -15.10 9.30 11.42
CA GLU A 14 -15.74 10.58 11.78
C GLU A 14 -16.54 11.16 10.62
N ALA A 15 -16.02 11.08 9.39
CA ALA A 15 -16.77 11.47 8.19
C ALA A 15 -18.04 10.62 8.03
N ALA A 16 -17.93 9.29 8.17
CA ALA A 16 -19.07 8.39 8.09
C ALA A 16 -20.14 8.67 9.16
N LYS A 17 -19.74 8.90 10.42
CA LYS A 17 -20.67 9.21 11.52
C LYS A 17 -21.38 10.55 11.33
N SER A 18 -20.69 11.54 10.77
CA SER A 18 -21.23 12.89 10.56
C SER A 18 -22.01 13.04 9.25
N GLY A 19 -22.09 11.99 8.42
CA GLY A 19 -22.73 12.04 7.11
C GLY A 19 -21.96 12.90 6.08
N LYS A 20 -20.71 13.25 6.37
CA LYS A 20 -19.86 14.06 5.49
C LYS A 20 -19.09 13.18 4.53
N GLN A 21 -18.90 13.67 3.31
CA GLN A 21 -17.99 13.06 2.35
C GLN A 21 -16.57 13.57 2.60
N ILE A 22 -15.58 12.72 2.36
CA ILE A 22 -14.17 13.12 2.38
C ILE A 22 -13.81 13.66 1.00
N GLU A 23 -13.17 14.82 0.99
CA GLU A 23 -12.69 15.47 -0.23
C GLU A 23 -11.80 14.56 -1.08
N LEU A 24 -11.85 14.78 -2.39
CA LEU A 24 -11.19 13.93 -3.38
C LEU A 24 -9.68 13.83 -3.11
N GLU A 25 -8.98 14.95 -2.91
CA GLU A 25 -7.53 14.91 -2.69
C GLU A 25 -7.16 14.14 -1.44
N ARG A 26 -8.04 14.16 -0.43
CA ARG A 26 -7.83 13.44 0.82
C ARG A 26 -8.03 11.93 0.65
N ARG A 27 -9.04 11.51 -0.12
CA ARG A 27 -9.22 10.10 -0.51
C ARG A 27 -8.04 9.58 -1.33
N LEU A 28 -7.51 10.39 -2.25
CA LEU A 28 -6.30 10.06 -3.03
C LEU A 28 -5.06 9.91 -2.13
N HIS A 29 -4.91 10.74 -1.11
CA HIS A 29 -3.84 10.60 -0.14
C HIS A 29 -3.93 9.27 0.64
N PHE A 30 -5.14 8.87 1.06
CA PHE A 30 -5.35 7.57 1.70
C PHE A 30 -5.02 6.41 0.78
N ARG A 31 -5.41 6.52 -0.50
CA ARG A 31 -5.10 5.52 -1.53
C ARG A 31 -3.61 5.33 -1.71
N TYR A 32 -2.87 6.43 -1.84
CA TYR A 32 -1.41 6.40 -1.94
C TYR A 32 -0.74 5.83 -0.67
N GLN A 33 -1.29 6.12 0.52
CA GLN A 33 -0.76 5.54 1.76
C GLN A 33 -1.06 4.04 1.87
N SER A 34 -2.21 3.59 1.40
CA SER A 34 -2.61 2.19 1.39
C SER A 34 -1.74 1.37 0.43
N SER A 35 -1.47 1.87 -0.78
CA SER A 35 -0.68 1.16 -1.78
C SER A 35 0.76 0.86 -1.32
N GLN A 36 1.33 1.69 -0.44
CA GLN A 36 2.68 1.51 0.10
C GLN A 36 2.84 0.28 1.01
N VAL A 37 1.75 -0.29 1.54
CA VAL A 37 1.84 -1.34 2.55
C VAL A 37 2.47 -2.61 1.99
N ALA A 38 1.95 -3.12 0.87
CA ALA A 38 2.45 -4.37 0.28
C ALA A 38 3.88 -4.23 -0.24
N GLU A 39 4.22 -3.10 -0.88
CA GLU A 39 5.58 -2.79 -1.34
C GLU A 39 6.57 -2.79 -0.17
N ARG A 40 6.24 -2.14 0.95
CA ARG A 40 7.10 -2.13 2.15
C ARG A 40 7.28 -3.54 2.72
N CYS A 41 6.23 -4.34 2.78
CA CYS A 41 6.32 -5.72 3.27
C CYS A 41 7.17 -6.60 2.34
N ALA A 42 6.98 -6.51 1.02
CA ALA A 42 7.79 -7.25 0.05
C ALA A 42 9.28 -6.87 0.14
N ARG A 43 9.59 -5.58 0.27
CA ARG A 43 10.96 -5.10 0.50
C ARG A 43 11.58 -5.64 1.79
N LEU A 44 10.82 -5.72 2.88
CA LEU A 44 11.30 -6.31 4.12
C LEU A 44 11.52 -7.82 3.97
N ALA A 45 10.64 -8.52 3.24
CA ALA A 45 10.80 -9.93 2.93
C ALA A 45 12.07 -10.23 2.11
N ASN A 46 12.45 -9.34 1.19
CA ASN A 46 13.74 -9.41 0.50
C ASN A 46 14.93 -9.41 1.48
N GLY A 47 14.85 -8.58 2.54
CA GLY A 47 15.83 -8.58 3.62
C GLY A 47 15.88 -9.91 4.36
N LEU A 48 14.73 -10.47 4.72
CA LEU A 48 14.66 -11.76 5.40
C LEU A 48 15.25 -12.89 4.55
N LEU A 49 14.92 -12.94 3.26
CA LEU A 49 15.44 -13.96 2.34
C LEU A 49 16.96 -13.85 2.22
N ARG A 50 17.51 -12.63 2.12
CA ARG A 50 18.96 -12.39 2.11
C ARG A 50 19.66 -13.00 3.33
N TYR A 51 19.10 -12.86 4.53
CA TYR A 51 19.68 -13.40 5.76
C TYR A 51 19.47 -14.91 5.94
N SER A 52 18.58 -15.54 5.18
CA SER A 52 18.39 -17.00 5.23
C SER A 52 19.53 -17.80 4.55
N GLY A 53 20.45 -17.13 3.86
CA GLY A 53 21.59 -17.75 3.19
C GLY A 53 21.15 -18.79 2.15
N GLY A 54 22.00 -19.80 1.92
CA GLY A 54 21.68 -20.88 0.98
C GLY A 54 20.42 -21.66 1.34
N ASN A 55 19.99 -21.67 2.61
CA ASN A 55 18.74 -22.32 3.01
C ASN A 55 17.50 -21.61 2.43
N GLY A 56 17.62 -20.35 2.01
CA GLY A 56 16.55 -19.58 1.38
C GLY A 56 16.12 -20.06 -0.01
N ILE A 57 16.86 -20.99 -0.62
CA ILE A 57 16.54 -21.48 -1.97
C ILE A 57 15.58 -22.68 -1.98
N TYR A 58 15.40 -23.34 -0.83
CA TYR A 58 14.62 -24.57 -0.75
C TYR A 58 13.15 -24.28 -0.44
N ASN A 59 12.24 -24.91 -1.18
CA ASN A 59 10.80 -24.81 -0.94
C ASN A 59 10.36 -25.40 0.42
N THR A 60 11.21 -26.20 1.06
CA THR A 60 11.00 -26.69 2.45
C THR A 60 11.20 -25.60 3.49
N ASN A 61 11.89 -24.51 3.15
CA ASN A 61 12.05 -23.38 4.04
C ASN A 61 10.73 -22.58 4.12
N PRO A 62 10.12 -22.44 5.32
CA PRO A 62 8.83 -21.76 5.48
C PRO A 62 8.88 -20.27 5.08
N LEU A 63 10.06 -19.66 5.00
CA LEU A 63 10.24 -18.29 4.54
C LEU A 63 9.90 -18.12 3.06
N VAL A 64 10.20 -19.11 2.21
CA VAL A 64 10.03 -19.01 0.75
C VAL A 64 8.56 -18.83 0.39
N ARG A 65 7.65 -19.60 1.02
CA ARG A 65 6.21 -19.44 0.79
C ARG A 65 5.73 -18.02 1.12
N ARG A 66 6.12 -17.49 2.30
CA ARG A 66 5.76 -16.14 2.76
C ARG A 66 6.34 -15.05 1.85
N PHE A 67 7.57 -15.24 1.38
CA PHE A 67 8.22 -14.35 0.43
C PHE A 67 7.41 -14.25 -0.88
N LEU A 68 7.02 -15.41 -1.43
CA LEU A 68 6.23 -15.47 -2.66
C LEU A 68 4.84 -14.86 -2.48
N ASP A 69 4.17 -15.13 -1.34
CA ASP A 69 2.85 -14.56 -1.03
C ASP A 69 2.89 -13.04 -0.97
N LEU A 70 3.93 -12.47 -0.34
CA LEU A 70 4.10 -11.02 -0.26
C LEU A 70 4.37 -10.37 -1.62
N HIS A 71 5.14 -11.03 -2.49
CA HIS A 71 5.38 -10.53 -3.86
C HIS A 71 4.15 -10.66 -4.75
N ALA A 72 3.37 -11.74 -4.59
CA ALA A 72 2.09 -11.89 -5.26
C ALA A 72 1.09 -10.81 -4.82
N ALA A 73 0.96 -10.59 -3.50
CA ALA A 73 0.12 -9.53 -2.95
C ALA A 73 0.54 -8.14 -3.46
N ARG A 74 1.85 -7.86 -3.49
CA ARG A 74 2.40 -6.62 -4.06
C ARG A 74 2.02 -6.43 -5.53
N GLY A 75 1.92 -7.51 -6.31
CA GLY A 75 1.54 -7.47 -7.73
C GLY A 75 0.10 -7.04 -8.00
N HIS A 76 -0.77 -6.98 -6.99
CA HIS A 76 -2.15 -6.54 -7.16
C HIS A 76 -2.24 -5.05 -7.57
N TYR A 77 -3.16 -4.71 -8.47
CA TYR A 77 -3.32 -3.34 -9.00
C TYR A 77 -3.44 -2.27 -7.90
N ALA A 78 -4.24 -2.55 -6.86
CA ALA A 78 -4.43 -1.66 -5.71
C ALA A 78 -3.16 -1.37 -4.88
N ASN A 79 -2.10 -2.15 -5.09
CA ASN A 79 -0.82 -2.04 -4.38
C ASN A 79 0.27 -1.36 -5.21
N ASN A 80 -0.05 -0.85 -6.41
CA ASN A 80 0.91 -0.15 -7.25
C ASN A 80 1.22 1.26 -6.71
N VAL A 81 2.35 1.38 -6.01
CA VAL A 81 2.78 2.64 -5.38
C VAL A 81 3.02 3.75 -6.40
N ASP A 82 3.67 3.43 -7.52
CA ASP A 82 4.04 4.42 -8.53
C ASP A 82 2.80 5.04 -9.17
N ARG A 83 1.82 4.20 -9.54
CA ARG A 83 0.58 4.65 -10.16
C ARG A 83 -0.21 5.60 -9.26
N PHE A 84 -0.44 5.22 -7.99
CA PHE A 84 -1.21 6.06 -7.08
C PHE A 84 -0.41 7.27 -6.60
N GLY A 85 0.92 7.16 -6.51
CA GLY A 85 1.82 8.28 -6.20
C GLY A 85 1.85 9.33 -7.30
N GLN A 86 1.94 8.91 -8.57
CA GLN A 86 1.86 9.80 -9.74
C GLN A 86 0.52 10.52 -9.80
N ASN A 87 -0.59 9.81 -9.57
CA ASN A 87 -1.91 10.43 -9.57
C ASN A 87 -2.07 11.44 -8.43
N PHE A 88 -1.73 11.05 -7.19
CA PHE A 88 -1.82 11.95 -6.03
C PHE A 88 -0.95 13.19 -6.20
N GLY A 89 0.32 13.01 -6.57
CA GLY A 89 1.24 14.12 -6.83
C GLY A 89 0.78 15.01 -7.98
N GLY A 90 0.23 14.42 -9.04
CA GLY A 90 -0.34 15.17 -10.17
C GLY A 90 -1.51 16.06 -9.74
N VAL A 91 -2.44 15.53 -8.94
CA VAL A 91 -3.58 16.30 -8.41
C VAL A 91 -3.11 17.43 -7.50
N MET A 92 -2.11 17.19 -6.64
CA MET A 92 -1.50 18.26 -5.82
C MET A 92 -0.87 19.38 -6.66
N MET A 93 -0.51 19.11 -7.91
CA MET A 93 0.05 20.09 -8.86
C MET A 93 -1.01 20.62 -9.84
N GLY A 94 -2.30 20.42 -9.57
CA GLY A 94 -3.40 20.96 -10.38
C GLY A 94 -3.81 20.10 -11.59
N ARG A 95 -3.32 18.86 -11.70
CA ARG A 95 -3.85 17.92 -12.70
C ARG A 95 -5.18 17.32 -12.24
N THR A 96 -5.95 16.80 -13.19
CA THR A 96 -7.17 16.05 -12.89
C THR A 96 -6.86 14.65 -12.36
N ASN A 97 -7.72 14.13 -11.47
CA ASN A 97 -7.66 12.74 -11.02
C ASN A 97 -7.77 11.76 -12.20
N THR A 98 -6.97 10.70 -12.16
CA THR A 98 -6.96 9.60 -13.13
C THR A 98 -7.27 8.23 -12.52
N ASP A 99 -7.46 8.16 -11.19
CA ASP A 99 -7.89 6.93 -10.52
C ASP A 99 -9.41 6.75 -10.67
N PHE A 100 -9.81 5.82 -11.53
CA PHE A 100 -11.21 5.48 -11.79
C PHE A 100 -11.99 5.04 -10.54
N PHE A 101 -11.31 4.49 -9.53
CA PHE A 101 -11.96 3.94 -8.34
C PHE A 101 -12.23 5.00 -7.26
N ILE A 102 -11.83 6.27 -7.48
CA ILE A 102 -11.95 7.35 -6.48
C ILE A 102 -12.60 8.58 -7.09
#